data_AF-A0AAD7TK42-F1
#
_entry.id   AF-A0AAD7TK42-F1
#
_cell.length_a   1.000
_cell.length_b   1.000
_cell.length_c   1.000
_cell.angle_alpha   90.00
_cell.angle_beta   90.00
_cell.angle_gamma   90.00
#
_symmetry.space_group_name_H-M   'P 1'
#
loop_
_entity.id
_entity.type
_entity.pdbx_description
1 polymer ?
#
loop_
_entity_poly.entity_id
_entity_poly.type
_entity_poly.pdbx_seq_one_letter_code
_entity_poly.pdbx_strand_id
1 'polypeptide(L)'
;MLAIFIIFLRILQGLVTIVSGVIKYTALFSLDFLFTLFNLITPNKSTGHVVPAGHPGNGGKWPAYIAPGSGDSRSACPALNTMANHARGAPP
;
A
#
# COMPACT_ATOMS: atom_id res chain seq x y z
N MET A 1 21.93 8.07 42.88
CA MET A 1 20.64 7.36 42.71
C MET A 1 20.01 7.64 41.35
N LEU A 2 19.83 8.92 40.94
CA LEU A 2 19.22 9.31 39.66
C LEU A 2 19.97 8.77 38.41
N ALA A 3 21.30 8.84 38.39
CA ALA A 3 22.08 8.36 37.24
C ALA A 3 21.94 6.83 37.02
N ILE A 4 21.95 6.05 38.10
CA ILE A 4 21.77 4.58 38.06
C ILE A 4 20.37 4.23 37.52
N PHE A 5 19.34 4.96 37.97
CA PHE A 5 17.98 4.79 37.47
C PHE A 5 17.86 5.09 35.97
N ILE A 6 18.47 6.17 35.49
CA ILE A 6 18.48 6.51 34.06
C ILE A 6 19.21 5.44 33.23
N ILE A 7 20.36 4.96 33.70
CA ILE A 7 21.11 3.88 33.04
C ILE A 7 20.24 2.63 32.91
N PHE A 8 19.58 2.24 33.99
CA PHE A 8 18.67 1.09 33.98
C PHE A 8 17.53 1.25 32.96
N LEU A 9 16.88 2.42 32.92
CA LEU A 9 15.81 2.68 31.94
C LEU A 9 16.30 2.60 30.50
N ARG A 10 17.51 3.11 30.21
CA ARG A 10 18.11 3.05 28.86
C ARG A 10 18.40 1.61 28.44
N ILE A 11 18.91 0.79 29.37
CA ILE A 11 19.17 -0.64 29.11
C ILE A 11 17.85 -1.37 28.85
N LEU A 12 16.83 -1.12 29.68
CA LEU A 12 15.51 -1.73 29.49
C LEU A 12 14.88 -1.33 28.15
N GLN A 13 14.93 -0.05 27.80
CA GLN A 13 14.42 0.44 26.51
C GLN A 13 15.18 -0.17 25.32
N GLY A 14 16.51 -0.31 25.43
CA GLY A 14 17.33 -0.99 24.43
C GLY A 14 16.90 -2.43 24.24
N LEU A 15 16.71 -3.17 25.34
CA LEU A 15 16.25 -4.55 25.33
C LEU A 15 14.87 -4.68 24.67
N VAL A 16 13.90 -3.85 25.06
CA VAL A 16 12.56 -3.84 24.45
C VAL A 16 12.63 -3.53 22.96
N THR A 17 13.49 -2.60 22.54
CA THR A 17 13.67 -2.25 21.12
C THR A 17 14.21 -3.42 20.33
N ILE A 18 15.22 -4.13 20.86
CA ILE A 18 15.80 -5.31 20.21
C ILE A 18 14.76 -6.43 20.08
N VAL A 19 14.09 -6.78 21.18
CA VAL A 19 13.08 -7.85 21.20
C VAL A 19 11.93 -7.53 20.25
N SER A 20 11.39 -6.31 20.32
CA SER A 20 10.32 -5.89 19.42
C SER A 20 10.76 -5.84 17.96
N GLY A 21 12.01 -5.46 17.69
CA GLY A 21 12.60 -5.50 16.35
C GLY A 21 12.63 -6.91 15.78
N VAL A 22 13.20 -7.87 16.53
CA VAL A 22 13.27 -9.28 16.11
C VAL A 22 11.87 -9.81 15.82
N ILE A 23 10.91 -9.62 16.74
CA ILE A 23 9.53 -10.10 16.55
C ILE A 23 8.92 -9.48 15.29
N LYS A 24 9.03 -8.16 15.09
CA LYS A 24 8.45 -7.46 13.93
C LYS A 24 9.04 -7.96 12.62
N TYR A 25 10.36 -8.01 12.51
CA TYR A 25 11.01 -8.40 11.27
C TYR A 25 10.78 -9.87 10.95
N THR A 26 10.83 -10.76 11.95
CA THR A 26 10.50 -12.18 11.75
C THR A 26 9.04 -12.36 11.32
N ALA A 27 8.10 -11.63 11.92
CA ALA A 27 6.69 -11.69 11.54
C ALA A 27 6.45 -11.19 10.12
N LEU A 28 7.00 -10.02 9.76
CA LEU A 28 6.89 -9.46 8.41
C LEU A 28 7.51 -10.39 7.37
N PHE A 29 8.74 -10.85 7.60
CA PHE A 29 9.42 -11.77 6.69
C PHE A 29 8.63 -13.06 6.50
N SER A 30 8.14 -13.66 7.60
CA SER A 30 7.32 -14.87 7.53
C SER A 30 6.05 -14.64 6.70
N LEU A 31 5.39 -13.50 6.90
CA LEU A 31 4.17 -13.16 6.17
C LEU A 31 4.45 -12.93 4.69
N ASP A 32 5.49 -12.18 4.35
CA ASP A 32 5.91 -11.93 2.97
C ASP A 32 6.29 -13.23 2.26
N PHE A 33 7.00 -14.14 2.95
CA PHE A 33 7.34 -15.45 2.44
C PHE A 33 6.10 -16.29 2.16
N LEU A 34 5.13 -16.32 3.08
CA LEU A 34 3.86 -17.02 2.89
C LEU A 34 3.06 -16.44 1.72
N PHE A 35 2.98 -15.12 1.59
CA PHE A 35 2.32 -14.50 0.43
C PHE A 35 3.05 -14.75 -0.88
N THR A 36 4.38 -14.85 -0.86
CA THR A 36 5.17 -15.22 -2.03
C THR A 36 4.82 -16.65 -2.48
N LEU A 37 4.79 -17.61 -1.56
CA LEU A 37 4.37 -18.99 -1.87
C LEU A 37 2.92 -19.03 -2.36
N PHE A 38 2.02 -18.28 -1.70
CA PHE A 38 0.63 -18.19 -2.10
C PHE A 38 0.47 -17.63 -3.52
N ASN A 39 1.17 -16.55 -3.86
CA ASN A 39 1.13 -15.96 -5.21
C ASN A 39 1.76 -16.87 -6.26
N LEU A 40 2.75 -17.69 -5.90
CA LEU A 40 3.35 -18.65 -6.82
C LEU A 40 2.36 -19.73 -7.28
N ILE A 41 1.47 -20.17 -6.39
CA ILE A 41 0.47 -21.21 -6.69
C ILE A 41 -0.88 -20.64 -7.15
N THR A 42 -1.15 -19.36 -6.87
CA THR A 42 -2.42 -18.73 -7.22
C THR A 42 -2.43 -18.36 -8.71
N PRO A 43 -3.43 -18.81 -9.49
CA PRO A 43 -3.54 -18.43 -10.89
C PRO A 43 -3.63 -16.90 -11.07
N ASN A 44 -3.00 -16.38 -12.12
CA ASN A 44 -3.16 -14.98 -12.51
C ASN A 44 -4.63 -14.68 -12.82
N LYS A 45 -5.10 -13.49 -12.41
CA LYS A 45 -6.41 -12.98 -12.85
C LYS A 45 -6.43 -12.87 -14.37
N SER A 46 -7.57 -13.20 -14.97
CA SER A 46 -7.78 -13.02 -16.40
C SER A 46 -7.60 -11.55 -16.79
N THR A 47 -7.02 -11.33 -17.97
CA THR A 47 -6.83 -9.98 -18.53
C THR A 47 -8.15 -9.22 -18.52
N GLY A 48 -8.14 -7.97 -18.03
CA GLY A 48 -9.33 -7.13 -17.92
C GLY A 48 -10.22 -7.38 -16.70
N HIS A 49 -9.92 -8.37 -15.85
CA HIS A 49 -10.75 -8.73 -14.68
C HIS A 49 -10.08 -8.35 -13.34
N VAL A 50 -9.10 -7.44 -13.41
CA VAL A 50 -8.46 -6.87 -12.21
C VAL A 50 -9.39 -5.89 -11.51
N VAL A 51 -10.12 -5.08 -12.28
CA VAL A 51 -11.10 -4.12 -11.78
C VAL A 51 -12.48 -4.80 -11.69
N PRO A 52 -13.23 -4.64 -10.58
CA PRO A 52 -14.56 -5.23 -10.44
C PRO A 52 -15.53 -4.78 -11.53
N ALA A 53 -16.52 -5.62 -11.82
CA ALA A 53 -17.60 -5.25 -12.73
C ALA A 53 -18.28 -3.93 -12.27
N GLY A 54 -18.64 -3.09 -13.24
CA GLY A 54 -19.26 -1.78 -12.99
C GLY A 54 -18.29 -0.66 -12.59
N HIS A 55 -17.00 -0.94 -12.36
CA HIS A 55 -16.03 0.08 -11.94
C HIS A 55 -15.17 0.59 -13.12
N PRO A 56 -14.72 1.87 -13.07
CA PRO A 56 -13.80 2.44 -14.05
C PRO A 56 -12.52 1.62 -14.22
N GLY A 57 -12.23 1.22 -15.45
CA GLY A 57 -11.10 0.36 -15.78
C GLY A 57 -11.44 -1.13 -15.93
N ASN A 58 -12.68 -1.55 -15.65
CA ASN A 58 -13.12 -2.92 -15.91
C ASN A 58 -13.02 -3.25 -17.42
N GLY A 59 -12.40 -4.38 -17.74
CA GLY A 59 -12.11 -4.75 -19.14
C GLY A 59 -11.17 -3.78 -19.86
N GLY A 60 -10.41 -2.96 -19.14
CA GLY A 60 -9.57 -1.90 -19.72
C GLY A 60 -10.36 -0.68 -20.23
N LYS A 61 -11.65 -0.58 -19.91
CA LYS A 61 -12.52 0.53 -20.35
C LYS A 61 -12.55 1.61 -19.28
N TRP A 62 -12.03 2.78 -19.64
CA TRP A 62 -12.07 3.95 -18.79
C TRP A 62 -13.17 4.91 -19.25
N PRO A 63 -13.78 5.69 -18.34
CA PRO A 63 -14.66 6.78 -18.72
C PRO A 63 -13.93 7.82 -19.59
N ALA A 64 -14.71 8.69 -20.25
CA ALA A 64 -14.16 9.72 -21.11
C ALA A 64 -13.15 10.61 -20.36
N TYR A 65 -12.09 10.99 -21.06
CA TYR A 65 -11.10 11.93 -20.52
C TYR A 65 -11.75 13.29 -20.24
N ILE A 66 -11.48 13.83 -19.05
CA ILE A 66 -11.84 15.19 -18.67
C ILE A 66 -10.58 15.90 -18.19
N ALA A 67 -10.27 17.04 -18.80
CA ALA A 67 -9.10 17.85 -18.44
C ALA A 67 -9.20 18.37 -16.99
N PRO A 68 -8.06 18.56 -16.29
CA PRO A 68 -8.05 19.20 -14.98
C PRO A 68 -8.55 20.64 -15.07
N GLY A 69 -9.47 21.00 -14.17
CA GLY A 69 -9.92 22.37 -13.96
C GLY A 69 -9.03 23.13 -12.96
N SER A 70 -9.30 24.42 -12.77
CA SER A 70 -8.48 25.28 -11.89
C SER A 70 -8.51 24.90 -10.41
N GLY A 71 -9.56 24.21 -9.95
CA GLY A 71 -9.68 23.73 -8.56
C GLY A 71 -9.14 22.32 -8.33
N ASP A 72 -8.57 21.70 -9.36
CA ASP A 72 -8.21 20.29 -9.31
C ASP A 72 -6.81 20.06 -8.79
N SER A 73 -6.71 19.30 -7.71
CA SER A 73 -5.40 18.82 -7.25
C SER A 73 -4.83 17.79 -8.23
N ARG A 74 -3.56 17.95 -8.57
CA ARG A 74 -2.78 17.01 -9.38
C ARG A 74 -1.45 16.74 -8.71
N SER A 75 -0.94 15.54 -8.92
CA SER A 75 0.32 15.06 -8.34
C SER A 75 1.45 15.14 -9.37
N ALA A 76 2.69 14.84 -8.96
CA ALA A 76 3.78 14.64 -9.90
C ALA A 76 3.68 13.31 -10.68
N CYS A 77 2.83 12.38 -10.24
CA CYS A 77 2.72 11.06 -10.83
C CYS A 77 1.80 11.09 -12.07
N PRO A 78 2.33 10.76 -13.27
CA PRO A 78 1.51 10.74 -14.48
C PRO A 78 0.38 9.71 -14.40
N ALA A 79 0.62 8.54 -13.79
CA ALA A 79 -0.40 7.50 -13.66
C ALA A 79 -1.60 7.96 -12.81
N LEU A 80 -1.35 8.60 -11.66
CA LEU A 80 -2.41 9.13 -10.80
C LEU A 80 -3.21 10.25 -11.50
N ASN A 81 -2.51 11.13 -12.21
CA ASN A 81 -3.16 12.22 -12.94
C ASN A 81 -4.04 11.70 -14.08
N THR A 82 -3.59 10.68 -14.81
CA THR A 82 -4.39 10.00 -15.83
C THR A 82 -5.65 9.38 -15.22
N MET A 83 -5.53 8.63 -14.11
CA MET A 83 -6.69 8.07 -13.43
C MET A 83 -7.68 9.16 -12.97
N ALA A 84 -7.18 10.28 -12.42
CA ALA A 84 -8.03 11.40 -12.01
C ALA A 84 -8.80 12.03 -13.18
N ASN A 85 -8.17 12.15 -14.35
CA ASN A 85 -8.81 12.67 -15.55
C ASN A 85 -9.89 11.72 -16.11
N HIS A 86 -9.74 10.41 -15.89
CA HIS A 86 -10.71 9.40 -16.35
C HIS A 86 -11.77 9.04 -15.29
N ALA A 87 -11.59 9.36 -14.01
CA ALA A 87 -12.51 8.97 -12.94
C ALA A 87 -13.81 9.81 -12.90
N ARG A 88 -13.79 11.04 -13.44
CA ARG A 88 -14.91 12.00 -13.31
C ARG A 88 -16.21 11.63 -14.02
N GLY A 89 -16.18 10.70 -14.96
CA GLY A 89 -17.37 10.26 -15.69
C GLY A 89 -18.03 8.99 -15.15
N ALA A 90 -17.54 8.46 -14.01
CA ALA A 90 -18.03 7.21 -13.45
C ALA A 90 -19.29 7.41 -12.59
N PRO A 91 -20.30 6.52 -12.66
CA PRO A 91 -21.36 6.49 -11.66
C PRO A 91 -20.78 6.19 -10.26
N PRO A 92 -21.45 6.65 -9.18
CA PRO A 92 -21.01 6.44 -7.80
C PRO A 92 -20.96 4.97 -7.39
#